data_AF-A0A9P6H1B2-F1
#
_entry.id   AF-A0A9P6H1B2-F1
#
_cell.length_a   1.000
_cell.length_b   1.000
_cell.length_c   1.000
_cell.angle_alpha   90.00
_cell.angle_beta   90.00
_cell.angle_gamma   90.00
#
_symmetry.space_group_name_H-M   'P 1'
#
loop_
_entity.id
_entity.type
_entity.pdbx_description
1 polymer ?
#
loop_
_entity_poly.entity_id
_entity_poly.type
_entity_poly.pdbx_seq_one_letter_code
_entity_poly.pdbx_strand_id
1 'polypeptide(L)'
;MNRTKEFLGYVNLPNQKKENSYKKVFYDSILEDIRDISKKINNKLTYSTILKLEDEIQNLVGNTTRTLGVLDLQGSKDEVCHFEGVKKILMMKLGQCKSSLEKIKKSKMGLDLELAPERPEIFREVKDVSHLEQVNLEIVENSTLEGYRLTRQRLLEIESIQDTINEHLQIQDERIDDVIGRTGEVHKSISLSKDLVEKGSMNSRFIRRFLFVLFLCLSFLILFLHLYYKS
;
A
#
# COMPACT_ATOMS: atom_id res chain seq x y z
N MET A 1 -31.79 24.81 -33.08
CA MET A 1 -32.35 23.61 -32.40
C MET A 1 -31.45 23.31 -31.20
N ASN A 2 -31.98 23.39 -29.97
CA ASN A 2 -31.16 23.41 -28.75
C ASN A 2 -31.27 22.04 -28.04
N ARG A 3 -30.35 21.12 -28.35
CA ARG A 3 -30.37 19.70 -27.92
C ARG A 3 -30.53 19.51 -26.40
N THR A 4 -30.07 20.47 -25.62
CA THR A 4 -30.21 20.48 -24.15
C THR A 4 -31.67 20.61 -23.70
N LYS A 5 -32.49 21.37 -24.45
CA LYS A 5 -33.93 21.51 -24.15
C LYS A 5 -34.73 20.26 -24.54
N GLU A 6 -34.33 19.59 -25.62
CA GLU A 6 -34.90 18.30 -26.01
C GLU A 6 -34.61 17.23 -24.95
N PHE A 7 -33.36 17.14 -24.48
CA PHE A 7 -32.96 16.20 -23.43
C PHE A 7 -33.74 16.41 -22.12
N LEU A 8 -33.96 17.66 -21.72
CA LEU A 8 -34.80 18.01 -20.56
C LEU A 8 -36.25 17.52 -20.68
N GLY A 9 -36.78 17.45 -21.91
CA GLY A 9 -38.11 16.89 -22.19
C GLY A 9 -38.21 15.39 -21.91
N TYR A 10 -37.12 14.64 -22.14
CA TYR A 10 -37.05 13.19 -21.87
C TYR A 10 -36.74 12.84 -20.41
N VAL A 11 -36.25 13.80 -19.62
CA VAL A 11 -35.93 13.58 -18.19
C VAL A 11 -37.15 13.84 -17.29
N ASN A 12 -38.07 14.73 -17.69
CA ASN A 12 -39.23 15.13 -16.88
C ASN A 12 -40.53 14.41 -17.30
N LEU A 13 -40.54 13.08 -17.40
CA LEU A 13 -41.81 12.35 -17.59
C LEU A 13 -42.55 12.18 -16.24
N PRO A 14 -43.86 12.47 -16.19
CA PRO A 14 -44.66 12.40 -14.96
C PRO A 14 -44.81 10.98 -14.36
N ASN A 15 -44.35 9.95 -15.08
CA ASN A 15 -44.42 8.53 -14.68
C ASN A 15 -43.06 7.95 -14.25
N GLN A 16 -42.04 8.76 -13.99
CA GLN A 16 -40.83 8.24 -13.35
C GLN A 16 -41.16 7.85 -11.90
N LYS A 17 -41.43 6.56 -11.68
CA LYS A 17 -41.36 5.97 -10.34
C LYS A 17 -39.95 6.25 -9.81
N LYS A 18 -39.83 7.10 -8.79
CA LYS A 18 -38.61 7.19 -7.99
C LYS A 18 -38.38 5.80 -7.41
N GLU A 19 -37.42 5.07 -7.98
CA GLU A 19 -36.88 3.87 -7.35
C GLU A 19 -36.21 4.31 -6.05
N ASN A 20 -36.95 4.22 -4.95
CA ASN A 20 -36.56 4.68 -3.62
C ASN A 20 -35.56 3.74 -2.92
N SER A 21 -34.64 3.13 -3.66
CA SER A 21 -33.55 2.37 -3.06
C SER A 21 -32.37 2.36 -4.02
N TYR A 22 -31.63 3.45 -4.05
CA TYR A 22 -30.28 3.43 -4.62
C TYR A 22 -29.44 2.45 -3.79
N LYS A 23 -29.23 1.24 -4.31
CA LYS A 23 -28.30 0.30 -3.70
C LYS A 23 -26.91 0.91 -3.82
N LYS A 24 -26.29 1.19 -2.67
CA LYS A 24 -24.93 1.72 -2.57
C LYS A 24 -24.01 0.82 -3.40
N VAL A 25 -23.54 1.31 -4.54
CA VAL A 25 -22.63 0.58 -5.41
C VAL A 25 -21.22 0.76 -4.86
N PHE A 26 -20.35 -0.19 -5.16
CA PHE A 26 -18.93 -0.16 -4.76
C PHE A 26 -18.23 1.18 -5.04
N TYR A 27 -18.50 1.81 -6.19
CA TYR A 27 -17.89 3.11 -6.53
C TYR A 27 -18.42 4.27 -5.69
N ASP A 28 -19.62 4.14 -5.13
CA ASP A 28 -20.26 5.20 -4.35
C ASP A 28 -19.61 5.34 -2.99
N SER A 29 -19.10 4.26 -2.40
CA SER A 29 -18.35 4.35 -1.14
C SER A 29 -17.05 5.13 -1.35
N ILE A 30 -16.31 4.83 -2.42
CA ILE A 30 -15.08 5.57 -2.77
C ILE A 30 -15.40 7.05 -3.04
N LEU A 31 -16.50 7.33 -3.73
CA LEU A 31 -16.95 8.69 -3.99
C LEU A 31 -17.38 9.44 -2.72
N GLU A 32 -18.02 8.77 -1.77
CA GLU A 32 -18.36 9.34 -0.47
C GLU A 32 -17.11 9.68 0.33
N ASP A 33 -16.14 8.76 0.40
CA ASP A 33 -14.86 9.00 1.09
C ASP A 33 -14.12 10.20 0.48
N ILE A 34 -14.07 10.29 -0.85
CA ILE A 34 -13.49 11.43 -1.57
C ILE A 34 -14.23 12.73 -1.22
N ARG A 35 -15.57 12.70 -1.17
CA ARG A 35 -16.37 13.89 -0.83
C ARG A 35 -16.16 14.33 0.61
N ASP A 36 -16.03 13.38 1.53
CA ASP A 36 -15.85 13.70 2.94
C ASP A 36 -14.46 14.26 3.20
N ILE A 37 -13.41 13.72 2.57
CA ILE A 37 -12.08 14.32 2.57
C ILE A 37 -12.14 15.73 1.94
N SER A 38 -12.81 15.90 0.80
CA SER A 38 -12.95 17.22 0.15
C SER A 38 -13.64 18.24 1.06
N LYS A 39 -14.68 17.84 1.81
CA LYS A 39 -15.32 18.70 2.80
C LYS A 39 -14.37 19.06 3.95
N LYS A 40 -13.62 18.08 4.47
CA LYS A 40 -12.61 18.33 5.53
C LYS A 40 -11.56 19.33 5.05
N ILE A 41 -11.10 19.23 3.79
CA ILE A 41 -10.14 20.15 3.18
C ILE A 41 -10.66 21.60 3.16
N ASN A 42 -11.95 21.79 2.89
CA ASN A 42 -12.56 23.12 2.82
C ASN A 42 -12.78 23.78 4.20
N ASN A 43 -12.62 23.06 5.29
CA ASN A 43 -12.73 23.60 6.65
C ASN A 43 -11.41 24.28 7.08
N LYS A 44 -11.46 25.08 8.15
CA LYS A 44 -10.26 25.71 8.71
C LYS A 44 -9.35 24.63 9.35
N LEU A 45 -8.31 24.24 8.64
CA LEU A 45 -7.39 23.17 9.06
C LEU A 45 -6.25 23.66 9.94
N THR A 46 -5.86 22.89 10.96
CA THR A 46 -4.57 23.07 11.67
C THR A 46 -3.48 22.24 11.00
N TYR A 47 -2.20 22.53 11.26
CA TYR A 47 -1.09 21.77 10.66
C TYR A 47 -1.16 20.26 10.98
N SER A 48 -1.48 19.89 12.22
CA SER A 48 -1.70 18.49 12.61
C SER A 48 -2.85 17.86 11.81
N THR A 49 -3.93 18.60 11.55
CA THR A 49 -5.04 18.12 10.73
C THR A 49 -4.66 17.99 9.25
N ILE A 50 -3.78 18.85 8.73
CA ILE A 50 -3.27 18.75 7.35
C ILE A 50 -2.48 17.45 7.16
N LEU A 51 -1.56 17.13 8.09
CA LEU A 51 -0.77 15.90 8.03
C LEU A 51 -1.66 14.65 8.11
N LYS A 52 -2.66 14.64 9.00
CA LYS A 52 -3.62 13.53 9.08
C LYS A 52 -4.43 13.36 7.79
N LEU A 53 -4.83 14.46 7.16
CA LEU A 53 -5.54 14.42 5.87
C LEU A 53 -4.63 13.95 4.73
N GLU A 54 -3.35 14.25 4.78
CA GLU A 54 -2.36 13.77 3.82
C GLU A 54 -2.25 12.24 3.87
N ASP A 55 -2.15 11.69 5.09
CA ASP A 55 -2.19 10.24 5.32
C ASP A 55 -3.52 9.61 4.90
N GLU A 56 -4.67 10.22 5.23
CA GLU A 56 -5.99 9.75 4.81
C GLU A 56 -6.10 9.68 3.27
N ILE A 57 -5.64 10.71 2.55
CA ILE A 57 -5.63 10.75 1.09
C ILE A 57 -4.69 9.67 0.52
N GLN A 58 -3.49 9.52 1.08
CA GLN A 58 -2.52 8.55 0.59
C GLN A 58 -3.03 7.11 0.77
N ASN A 59 -3.65 6.82 1.92
CA ASN A 59 -4.31 5.55 2.19
C ASN A 59 -5.47 5.30 1.22
N LEU A 60 -6.32 6.30 0.97
CA LEU A 60 -7.44 6.17 0.04
C LEU A 60 -6.96 5.96 -1.40
N VAL A 61 -5.90 6.63 -1.84
CA VAL A 61 -5.26 6.42 -3.15
C VAL A 61 -4.71 5.00 -3.26
N GLY A 62 -3.99 4.53 -2.24
CA GLY A 62 -3.45 3.17 -2.19
C GLY A 62 -4.54 2.11 -2.28
N ASN A 63 -5.58 2.24 -1.45
CA ASN A 63 -6.72 1.34 -1.42
C ASN A 63 -7.50 1.36 -2.74
N THR A 64 -7.75 2.53 -3.31
CA THR A 64 -8.46 2.68 -4.60
C THR A 64 -7.66 2.07 -5.74
N THR A 65 -6.34 2.28 -5.77
CA THR A 65 -5.45 1.73 -6.82
C THR A 65 -5.36 0.21 -6.72
N ARG A 66 -5.19 -0.32 -5.51
CA ARG A 66 -5.15 -1.77 -5.28
C ARG A 66 -6.47 -2.44 -5.65
N THR A 67 -7.58 -1.88 -5.20
CA THR A 67 -8.90 -2.50 -5.41
C THR A 67 -9.33 -2.43 -6.87
N LEU A 68 -9.10 -1.31 -7.56
CA LEU A 68 -9.41 -1.15 -8.99
C LEU A 68 -8.35 -1.78 -9.91
N GLY A 69 -7.15 -2.05 -9.41
CA GLY A 69 -6.05 -2.64 -10.18
C GLY A 69 -6.07 -4.17 -10.24
N VAL A 70 -6.71 -4.83 -9.27
CA VAL A 70 -6.84 -6.30 -9.22
C VAL A 70 -8.04 -6.81 -10.04
N LEU A 71 -8.95 -5.91 -10.41
CA LEU A 71 -10.15 -6.26 -11.18
C LEU A 71 -9.81 -6.39 -12.67
N ASP A 72 -9.42 -7.59 -13.11
CA ASP A 72 -9.38 -7.95 -14.53
C ASP A 72 -10.80 -8.26 -15.01
N LEU A 73 -11.38 -7.33 -15.77
CA LEU A 73 -12.71 -7.50 -16.34
C LEU A 73 -12.67 -8.36 -17.60
N GLN A 74 -13.26 -9.55 -17.51
CA GLN A 74 -13.65 -10.34 -18.69
C GLN A 74 -15.06 -9.91 -19.12
N GLY A 75 -15.14 -8.95 -20.04
CA GLY A 75 -16.41 -8.39 -20.53
C GLY A 75 -16.32 -7.89 -21.96
N SER A 76 -17.41 -7.30 -22.46
CA SER A 76 -17.42 -6.65 -23.77
C SER A 76 -16.49 -5.42 -23.77
N LYS A 77 -16.00 -5.01 -24.94
CA LYS A 77 -15.10 -3.84 -25.06
C LYS A 77 -15.69 -2.57 -24.46
N ASP A 78 -17.01 -2.41 -24.53
CA ASP A 78 -17.72 -1.24 -24.00
C ASP A 78 -17.76 -1.25 -22.47
N GLU A 79 -17.91 -2.41 -21.84
CA GLU A 79 -17.89 -2.55 -20.37
C GLU A 79 -16.48 -2.30 -19.80
N VAL A 80 -15.45 -2.80 -20.48
CA VAL A 80 -14.05 -2.55 -20.11
C VAL A 80 -13.72 -1.06 -20.24
N CYS A 81 -14.14 -0.43 -21.34
CA CYS A 81 -13.97 1.01 -21.55
C CYS A 81 -14.72 1.84 -20.49
N HIS A 82 -15.94 1.44 -20.15
CA HIS A 82 -16.73 2.10 -19.10
C HIS A 82 -16.03 2.02 -17.74
N PHE A 83 -15.53 0.85 -17.34
CA PHE A 83 -14.82 0.67 -16.08
C PHE A 83 -13.53 1.50 -16.00
N GLU A 84 -12.71 1.49 -17.05
CA GLU A 84 -11.50 2.32 -17.13
C GLU A 84 -11.85 3.82 -17.08
N GLY A 85 -12.98 4.22 -17.69
CA GLY A 85 -13.55 5.55 -17.56
C GLY A 85 -13.87 5.92 -16.11
N VAL A 86 -14.58 5.06 -15.39
CA VAL A 86 -14.93 5.27 -13.97
C VAL A 86 -13.67 5.35 -13.10
N LYS A 87 -12.72 4.43 -13.29
CA LYS A 87 -11.42 4.43 -12.61
C LYS A 87 -10.66 5.74 -12.82
N LYS A 88 -10.61 6.23 -14.06
CA LYS A 88 -9.96 7.50 -14.40
C LYS A 88 -10.65 8.69 -13.72
N ILE A 89 -11.99 8.71 -13.68
CA ILE A 89 -12.75 9.77 -12.99
C ILE A 89 -12.45 9.78 -11.49
N LEU A 90 -12.42 8.61 -10.84
CA LEU A 90 -12.11 8.49 -9.41
C LEU A 90 -10.68 8.98 -9.11
N MET A 91 -9.70 8.53 -9.90
CA MET A 91 -8.31 8.96 -9.76
C MET A 91 -8.15 10.47 -9.98
N MET A 92 -8.86 11.04 -10.96
CA MET A 92 -8.85 12.47 -11.20
C MET A 92 -9.40 13.26 -9.99
N LYS A 93 -10.50 12.81 -9.40
CA LYS A 93 -11.08 13.46 -8.21
C LYS A 93 -10.17 13.35 -6.98
N LEU A 94 -9.51 12.22 -6.78
CA LEU A 94 -8.47 12.06 -5.74
C LEU A 94 -7.30 13.02 -5.97
N GLY A 95 -6.83 13.15 -7.22
CA GLY A 95 -5.79 14.11 -7.60
C GLY A 95 -6.19 15.56 -7.32
N GLN A 96 -7.46 15.92 -7.56
CA GLN A 96 -7.99 17.25 -7.22
C GLN A 96 -7.98 17.52 -5.72
N CYS A 97 -8.35 16.53 -4.89
CA CYS A 97 -8.29 16.64 -3.43
C CYS A 97 -6.84 16.82 -2.95
N LYS A 98 -5.91 16.01 -3.47
CA LYS A 98 -4.48 16.13 -3.16
C LYS A 98 -3.93 17.51 -3.51
N SER A 99 -4.22 18.00 -4.72
CA SER A 99 -3.78 19.34 -5.17
C SER A 99 -4.36 20.46 -4.30
N SER A 100 -5.61 20.32 -3.85
CA SER A 100 -6.26 21.30 -2.98
C SER A 100 -5.62 21.33 -1.59
N LEU A 101 -5.33 20.16 -1.01
CA LEU A 101 -4.61 20.07 0.27
C LEU A 101 -3.20 20.67 0.17
N GLU A 102 -2.47 20.39 -0.91
CA GLU A 102 -1.13 20.95 -1.17
C GLU A 102 -1.14 22.48 -1.26
N LYS A 103 -2.15 23.07 -1.90
CA LYS A 103 -2.30 24.54 -1.94
C LYS A 103 -2.50 25.12 -0.54
N ILE A 104 -3.32 24.49 0.29
CA ILE A 104 -3.55 24.92 1.68
C ILE A 104 -2.29 24.75 2.51
N LYS A 105 -1.59 23.62 2.36
CA LYS A 105 -0.30 23.34 3.01
C LYS A 105 0.72 24.42 2.66
N LYS A 106 0.90 24.74 1.37
CA LYS A 106 1.76 25.83 0.91
C LYS A 106 1.34 27.19 1.45
N SER A 107 0.04 27.50 1.49
CA SER A 107 -0.45 28.77 2.04
C SER A 107 -0.26 28.89 3.55
N LYS A 108 -0.28 27.77 4.30
CA LYS A 108 -0.10 27.77 5.77
C LYS A 108 1.34 27.61 6.21
N MET A 109 2.17 26.92 5.42
CA MET A 109 3.61 26.76 5.66
C MET A 109 4.42 27.86 5.00
N GLY A 110 3.86 28.53 3.99
CA GLY A 110 4.39 29.76 3.43
C GLY A 110 4.18 30.90 4.41
N LEU A 111 5.01 30.96 5.45
CA LEU A 111 5.64 32.24 5.70
C LEU A 111 6.49 32.48 4.44
N ASP A 112 6.06 33.41 3.60
CA ASP A 112 7.02 34.22 2.86
C ASP A 112 7.85 34.92 3.94
N LEU A 113 8.86 34.21 4.46
CA LEU A 113 10.06 34.85 4.96
C LEU A 113 10.71 35.45 3.71
N GLU A 114 10.12 36.52 3.20
CA GLU A 114 10.90 37.56 2.56
C GLU A 114 11.85 38.05 3.66
N LEU A 115 13.00 37.39 3.76
CA LEU A 115 14.20 37.87 4.42
C LEU A 115 14.76 39.06 3.62
N ALA A 116 13.89 39.97 3.19
CA ALA A 116 14.29 41.29 2.75
C ALA A 116 14.65 42.03 4.04
N PRO A 117 15.94 42.35 4.29
CA PRO A 117 16.29 43.16 5.43
C PRO A 117 15.51 44.49 5.33
N GLU A 118 14.74 44.82 6.38
CA GLU A 118 14.12 46.14 6.49
C GLU A 118 15.21 47.19 6.28
N ARG A 119 15.12 47.96 5.18
CA ARG A 119 16.02 49.08 4.99
C ARG A 119 15.62 50.16 6.00
N PRO A 120 16.55 50.63 6.87
CA PRO A 120 16.22 51.64 7.85
C PRO A 120 15.76 52.93 7.14
N GLU A 121 14.58 53.43 7.51
CA GLU A 121 14.01 54.67 6.95
C GLU A 121 14.82 55.92 7.33
N ILE A 122 15.68 55.82 8.36
CA ILE A 122 16.52 56.91 8.85
C ILE A 122 17.94 56.38 9.05
N PHE A 123 18.84 56.77 8.15
CA PHE A 123 20.28 56.65 8.38
C PHE A 123 20.66 57.67 9.46
N ARG A 124 20.85 57.21 10.71
CA ARG A 124 21.56 58.02 11.71
C ARG A 124 23.02 58.06 11.28
N GLU A 125 23.58 59.25 11.20
CA GLU A 125 25.03 59.44 11.04
C GLU A 125 25.74 58.85 12.26
N VAL A 126 26.30 57.66 12.08
CA VAL A 126 27.10 56.98 13.10
C VAL A 126 28.47 57.63 13.09
N LYS A 127 28.82 58.33 14.16
CA LYS A 127 30.11 59.02 14.33
C LYS A 127 31.30 58.08 14.52
N ASP A 128 31.07 56.79 14.74
CA ASP A 128 32.11 55.81 15.04
C ASP A 128 31.89 54.49 14.27
N VAL A 129 32.27 54.50 12.99
CA VAL A 129 32.07 53.41 12.03
C VAL A 129 32.95 52.19 12.38
N SER A 130 34.13 52.41 12.95
CA SER A 130 35.12 51.37 13.23
C SER A 130 34.67 50.39 14.33
N HIS A 131 33.97 50.87 15.36
CA HIS A 131 33.48 49.99 16.43
C HIS A 131 32.30 49.12 15.95
N LEU A 132 31.46 49.67 15.06
CA LEU A 132 30.32 48.94 14.49
C LEU A 132 30.77 47.89 13.46
N GLU A 133 31.80 48.16 12.65
CA GLU A 133 32.39 47.15 11.77
C GLU A 133 32.97 45.97 12.55
N GLN A 134 33.68 46.24 13.65
CA GLN A 134 34.28 45.19 14.47
C GLN A 134 33.21 44.30 15.14
N VAL A 135 32.15 44.89 15.69
CA VAL A 135 31.02 44.14 16.28
C VAL A 135 30.27 43.35 15.21
N ASN A 136 30.13 43.89 14.00
CA ASN A 136 29.45 43.18 12.91
C ASN A 136 30.28 41.99 12.40
N LEU A 137 31.60 42.14 12.29
CA LEU A 137 32.53 41.04 12.00
C LEU A 137 32.44 39.93 13.06
N GLU A 138 32.39 40.31 14.35
CA GLU A 138 32.29 39.37 15.46
C GLU A 138 30.95 38.61 15.47
N ILE A 139 29.85 39.26 15.07
CA ILE A 139 28.52 38.62 14.92
C ILE A 139 28.51 37.67 13.71
N VAL A 140 29.12 38.04 12.59
CA VAL A 140 29.21 37.18 11.40
C VAL A 140 30.08 35.96 11.68
N GLU A 141 31.19 36.12 12.40
CA GLU A 141 32.08 35.02 12.77
C GLU A 141 31.40 34.06 13.76
N ASN A 142 30.72 34.58 14.77
CA ASN A 142 29.98 33.75 15.73
C ASN A 142 28.76 33.03 15.12
N SER A 143 28.00 33.70 14.25
CA SER A 143 26.83 33.10 13.58
C SER A 143 27.21 32.00 12.58
N THR A 144 28.32 32.17 11.86
CA THR A 144 28.85 31.12 10.97
C THR A 144 29.37 29.94 11.77
N LEU A 145 30.11 30.17 12.87
CA LEU A 145 30.60 29.11 13.75
C LEU A 145 29.47 28.27 14.35
N GLU A 146 28.39 28.92 14.80
CA GLU A 146 27.22 28.23 15.37
C GLU A 146 26.46 27.42 14.31
N GLY A 147 26.34 27.96 13.08
CA GLY A 147 25.80 27.24 11.93
C GLY A 147 26.62 26.00 11.55
N TYR A 148 27.95 26.11 11.57
CA TYR A 148 28.85 24.96 11.36
C TYR A 148 28.71 23.92 12.46
N ARG A 149 28.62 24.34 13.72
CA ARG A 149 28.43 23.43 14.86
C ARG A 149 27.12 22.65 14.75
N LEU A 150 26.03 23.34 14.42
CA LEU A 150 24.71 22.71 14.22
C LEU A 150 24.72 21.74 13.04
N THR A 151 25.33 22.13 11.93
CA THR A 151 25.44 21.29 10.73
C THR A 151 26.26 20.03 11.03
N ARG A 152 27.37 20.16 11.76
CA ARG A 152 28.20 19.04 12.19
C ARG A 152 27.44 18.08 13.11
N GLN A 153 26.64 18.61 14.04
CA GLN A 153 25.80 17.77 14.89
C GLN A 153 24.78 16.98 14.07
N ARG A 154 24.12 17.63 13.10
CA ARG A 154 23.17 16.94 12.19
C ARG A 154 23.84 15.87 11.34
N LEU A 155 25.08 16.09 10.89
CA LEU A 155 25.84 15.08 10.15
C LEU A 155 26.15 13.84 11.00
N LEU A 156 26.54 14.03 12.26
CA LEU A 156 26.75 12.93 13.21
C LEU A 156 25.45 12.16 13.52
N GLU A 157 24.33 12.88 13.62
CA GLU A 157 23.01 12.23 13.78
C GLU A 157 22.64 11.40 12.54
N ILE A 158 22.92 11.90 11.33
CA ILE A 158 22.70 11.16 10.08
C ILE A 158 23.58 9.89 10.04
N GLU A 159 24.85 10.01 10.40
CA GLU A 159 25.79 8.88 10.45
C GLU A 159 25.31 7.80 11.43
N SER A 160 24.89 8.19 12.63
CA SER A 160 24.32 7.26 13.62
C SER A 160 23.04 6.56 13.12
N ILE A 161 22.19 7.27 12.38
CA ILE A 161 21.00 6.68 11.76
C ILE A 161 21.41 5.67 10.67
N GLN A 162 22.42 5.99 9.86
CA GLN A 162 22.93 5.10 8.81
C GLN A 162 23.51 3.81 9.40
N ASP A 163 24.26 3.91 10.49
CA ASP A 163 24.79 2.75 11.21
C ASP A 163 23.67 1.85 11.74
N THR A 164 22.63 2.46 12.32
CA THR A 164 21.45 1.73 12.82
C THR A 164 20.70 1.02 11.69
N ILE A 165 20.58 1.66 10.52
CA ILE A 165 19.97 1.04 9.33
C ILE A 165 20.79 -0.17 8.88
N ASN A 166 22.11 -0.03 8.82
CA ASN A 166 22.99 -1.14 8.42
C ASN A 166 22.90 -2.33 9.38
N GLU A 167 22.88 -2.09 10.70
CA GLU A 167 22.69 -3.14 11.69
C GLU A 167 21.34 -3.86 11.49
N HIS A 168 20.27 -3.10 11.26
CA HIS A 168 18.95 -3.69 10.99
C HIS A 168 18.88 -4.47 9.68
N LEU A 169 19.63 -4.07 8.65
CA LEU A 169 19.73 -4.83 7.40
C LEU A 169 20.47 -6.15 7.62
N GLN A 170 21.58 -6.12 8.35
CA GLN A 170 22.34 -7.33 8.66
C GLN A 170 21.50 -8.33 9.47
N ILE A 171 20.76 -7.87 10.49
CA ILE A 171 19.85 -8.73 11.27
C ILE A 171 18.73 -9.31 10.39
N GLN A 172 18.25 -8.55 9.40
CA GLN A 172 17.22 -9.03 8.48
C GLN A 172 17.76 -10.10 7.53
N ASP A 173 18.97 -9.95 7.02
CA ASP A 173 19.61 -10.95 6.17
C ASP A 173 19.80 -12.27 6.93
N GLU A 174 20.28 -12.24 8.18
CA GLU A 174 20.39 -13.43 9.03
C GLU A 174 19.02 -14.13 9.22
N ARG A 175 17.95 -13.36 9.40
CA ARG A 175 16.59 -13.92 9.51
C ARG A 175 16.10 -14.54 8.21
N ILE A 176 16.45 -13.97 7.06
CA ILE A 176 16.10 -14.51 5.74
C ILE A 176 16.80 -15.85 5.54
N ASP A 177 18.09 -15.94 5.87
CA ASP A 177 18.85 -17.19 5.78
C ASP A 177 18.26 -18.29 6.67
N ASP A 178 17.86 -17.95 7.90
CA ASP A 178 17.16 -18.85 8.81
C ASP A 178 15.83 -19.37 8.23
N VAL A 179 15.05 -18.48 7.60
CA VAL A 179 13.78 -18.85 6.96
C VAL A 179 14.02 -19.74 5.76
N ILE A 180 15.03 -19.44 4.93
CA ILE A 180 15.41 -20.27 3.77
C ILE A 180 15.85 -21.66 4.25
N GLY A 181 16.69 -21.73 5.28
CA GLY A 181 17.15 -22.99 5.88
C GLY A 181 15.98 -23.85 6.36
N ARG A 182 15.09 -23.27 7.19
CA ARG A 182 13.89 -23.97 7.70
C ARG A 182 12.94 -24.40 6.58
N THR A 183 12.74 -23.54 5.57
CA THR A 183 11.88 -23.87 4.43
C THR A 183 12.46 -25.00 3.60
N GLY A 184 13.79 -25.03 3.41
CA GLY A 184 14.50 -26.12 2.74
C GLY A 184 14.36 -27.46 3.49
N GLU A 185 14.50 -27.46 4.81
CA GLU A 185 14.30 -28.65 5.66
C GLU A 185 12.85 -29.17 5.61
N VAL A 186 11.87 -28.27 5.68
CA VAL A 186 10.45 -28.61 5.54
C VAL A 186 10.18 -29.20 4.16
N HIS A 187 10.72 -28.61 3.10
CA HIS A 187 10.57 -29.12 1.74
C HIS A 187 11.16 -30.54 1.58
N LYS A 188 12.34 -30.78 2.15
CA LYS A 188 12.99 -32.10 2.17
C LYS A 188 12.18 -33.13 2.97
N SER A 189 11.58 -32.71 4.08
CA SER A 189 10.74 -33.58 4.91
C SER A 189 9.43 -33.95 4.21
N ILE A 190 8.83 -32.99 3.48
CA ILE A 190 7.62 -33.22 2.68
C ILE A 190 7.92 -34.14 1.48
N SER A 191 9.04 -33.94 0.79
CA SER A 191 9.43 -34.81 -0.33
C SER A 191 9.70 -36.24 0.12
N LEU A 192 10.43 -36.42 1.22
CA LEU A 192 10.63 -37.74 1.85
C LEU A 192 9.30 -38.38 2.26
N SER A 193 8.38 -37.61 2.85
CA SER A 193 7.07 -38.11 3.25
C SER A 193 6.23 -38.55 2.05
N LYS A 194 6.28 -37.80 0.94
CA LYS A 194 5.60 -38.15 -0.31
C LYS A 194 6.14 -39.46 -0.89
N ASP A 195 7.46 -39.62 -0.95
CA ASP A 195 8.11 -40.85 -1.41
C ASP A 195 7.75 -42.06 -0.54
N LEU A 196 7.69 -41.88 0.78
CA LEU A 196 7.29 -42.94 1.71
C LEU A 196 5.82 -43.33 1.55
N VAL A 197 4.93 -42.37 1.36
CA VAL A 197 3.50 -42.62 1.09
C VAL A 197 3.30 -43.34 -0.24
N GLU A 198 4.03 -42.93 -1.29
CA GLU A 198 3.95 -43.55 -2.61
C GLU A 198 4.47 -45.01 -2.58
N LYS A 199 5.60 -45.25 -1.92
CA LYS A 199 6.13 -46.61 -1.70
C LYS A 199 5.19 -47.46 -0.83
N GLY A 200 4.60 -46.89 0.22
CA GLY A 200 3.61 -47.57 1.07
C GLY A 200 2.36 -47.99 0.32
N SER A 201 1.86 -47.12 -0.56
CA SER A 201 0.74 -47.42 -1.46
C SER A 201 1.05 -48.57 -2.42
N MET A 202 2.23 -48.57 -3.04
CA MET A 202 2.69 -49.68 -3.89
C MET A 202 2.77 -51.01 -3.13
N ASN A 203 3.38 -51.01 -1.94
CA ASN A 203 3.50 -52.22 -1.13
C ASN A 203 2.14 -52.76 -0.69
N SER A 204 1.17 -51.90 -0.35
CA SER A 204 -0.18 -52.34 0.01
C SER A 204 -0.88 -53.11 -1.14
N ARG A 205 -0.67 -52.66 -2.38
CA ARG A 205 -1.25 -53.29 -3.57
C ARG A 205 -0.62 -54.65 -3.86
N PHE A 206 0.71 -54.76 -3.70
CA PHE A 206 1.42 -56.04 -3.81
C PHE A 206 0.99 -57.03 -2.74
N ILE A 207 0.91 -56.61 -1.48
CA ILE A 207 0.47 -57.45 -0.35
C ILE A 207 -0.96 -57.95 -0.57
N ARG A 208 -1.87 -57.10 -1.07
CA ARG A 208 -3.25 -57.51 -1.37
C ARG A 208 -3.31 -58.58 -2.48
N ARG A 209 -2.47 -58.48 -3.51
CA ARG A 209 -2.35 -59.49 -4.57
C ARG A 209 -1.77 -60.80 -4.04
N PHE A 210 -0.73 -60.72 -3.20
CA PHE A 210 -0.11 -61.89 -2.58
C PHE A 210 -1.11 -62.65 -1.68
N LEU A 211 -1.82 -61.93 -0.81
CA LEU A 211 -2.85 -62.51 0.05
C LEU A 211 -3.96 -63.20 -0.75
N PHE A 212 -4.40 -62.60 -1.86
CA PHE A 212 -5.40 -63.22 -2.74
C PHE A 212 -4.91 -64.56 -3.32
N VAL A 213 -3.67 -64.60 -3.82
CA VAL A 213 -3.07 -65.84 -4.33
C VAL A 213 -2.94 -66.90 -3.23
N LEU A 214 -2.54 -66.49 -2.03
CA LEU A 214 -2.42 -67.38 -0.87
C LEU A 214 -3.78 -67.99 -0.48
N PHE A 215 -4.85 -67.19 -0.45
CA PHE A 215 -6.21 -67.69 -0.20
C PHE A 215 -6.67 -68.65 -1.28
N LEU A 216 -6.34 -68.40 -2.55
CA LEU A 216 -6.67 -69.29 -3.66
C LEU A 216 -5.97 -70.64 -3.50
N CYS A 217 -4.68 -70.66 -3.17
CA CYS A 217 -3.94 -71.90 -2.88
C CYS A 217 -4.54 -72.66 -1.70
N LEU A 218 -4.86 -71.99 -0.60
CA LEU A 218 -5.50 -72.60 0.57
C LEU A 218 -6.86 -73.21 0.23
N SER A 219 -7.66 -72.50 -0.58
CA SER A 219 -8.95 -72.99 -1.08
C SER A 219 -8.77 -74.27 -1.90
N PHE A 220 -7.75 -74.31 -2.75
CA PHE A 220 -7.41 -75.47 -3.57
C PHE A 220 -6.98 -76.68 -2.72
N LEU A 221 -6.17 -76.46 -1.69
CA LEU A 221 -5.77 -77.51 -0.73
C LEU A 221 -6.96 -78.07 0.03
N ILE A 222 -7.87 -77.22 0.50
CA ILE A 222 -9.10 -77.66 1.20
C ILE A 222 -9.97 -78.49 0.26
N LEU A 223 -10.12 -78.07 -1.00
CA LEU A 223 -10.92 -78.79 -1.99
C LEU A 223 -10.29 -80.16 -2.32
N PHE A 224 -8.96 -80.21 -2.44
CA PHE A 224 -8.22 -81.45 -2.65
C PHE A 224 -8.33 -82.40 -1.45
N LEU A 225 -8.21 -81.88 -0.23
CA LEU A 225 -8.38 -82.66 1.01
C LEU A 225 -9.80 -83.23 1.09
N HIS A 226 -10.82 -82.43 0.75
CA HIS A 226 -12.22 -82.88 0.76
C HIS A 226 -12.48 -83.98 -0.28
N LEU A 227 -11.91 -83.86 -1.47
CA LEU A 227 -12.01 -84.89 -2.50
C LEU A 227 -11.29 -86.18 -2.11
N TYR A 228 -10.12 -86.08 -1.48
CA TYR A 228 -9.35 -87.24 -1.02
C TYR A 228 -10.02 -87.97 0.14
N TYR A 229 -10.67 -87.25 1.06
CA TYR A 229 -11.36 -87.85 2.21
C TYR A 229 -12.76 -88.41 1.87
N LYS A 230 -13.30 -88.05 0.70
CA LYS A 230 -14.61 -88.51 0.20
C LYS A 230 -14.48 -89.64 -0.83
N SER A 231 -13.25 -89.96 -1.25
CA SER A 231 -12.91 -91.12 -2.07
C SER A 231 -12.37 -92.26 -1.21
#